data_AF-A0A7S1AJL2-F1
#
_entry.id   AF-A0A7S1AJL2-F1
#
_cell.length_a   1.000
_cell.length_b   1.000
_cell.length_c   1.000
_cell.angle_alpha   90.00
_cell.angle_beta   90.00
_cell.angle_gamma   90.00
#
_symmetry.space_group_name_H-M   'P 1'
#
loop_
_entity.id
_entity.type
_entity.pdbx_description
1 polymer ?
#
loop_
_entity_poly.entity_id
_entity_poly.type
_entity_poly.pdbx_seq_one_letter_code
_entity_poly.pdbx_strand_id
1 'polypeptide(L)'
;MVFLETFFCSLPMTVLTLFMCVTGGLDWWDVEDLMLEIGPGYGLLFMSFVSMMILVLLNIVTGIFVNDALEQSQLDRDLMAKLEMERREGDMERLTEIFARVDSAHIGKITLEQFLVYLDIPEARALFSVMGLDISDAISFFESLDVDGSKDVAVEEFV
;
A
#
# COMPACT_ATOMS: atom_id res chain seq x y z
N MET A 1 50.00 -3.42 28.30
CA MET A 1 50.56 -2.13 27.81
C MET A 1 50.50 -2.01 26.29
N VAL A 2 51.06 -2.94 25.49
CA VAL A 2 51.06 -2.83 24.01
C VAL A 2 49.65 -2.70 23.39
N PHE A 3 48.66 -3.41 23.93
CA PHE A 3 47.27 -3.33 23.45
C PHE A 3 46.69 -1.91 23.62
N LEU A 4 46.90 -1.30 24.79
CA LEU A 4 46.39 0.02 25.12
C LEU A 4 47.07 1.11 24.27
N GLU A 5 48.37 0.96 24.01
CA GLU A 5 49.12 1.81 23.07
C GLU A 5 48.73 1.62 21.60
N THR A 6 48.13 0.49 21.23
CA THR A 6 47.71 0.22 19.85
C THR A 6 46.30 0.76 19.62
N PHE A 7 45.36 0.46 20.52
CA PHE A 7 43.93 0.73 20.33
C PHE A 7 43.43 2.03 20.99
N PHE A 8 44.21 2.62 21.90
CA PHE A 8 43.84 3.83 22.65
C PHE A 8 44.91 4.95 22.57
N CYS A 9 45.76 4.96 21.54
CA CYS A 9 46.83 5.95 21.39
C CYS A 9 46.36 7.39 21.14
N SER A 10 45.17 7.55 20.57
CA SER A 10 44.62 8.85 20.18
C SER A 10 43.10 8.79 20.15
N LEU A 11 42.44 9.94 20.26
CA LEU A 11 40.98 10.01 20.22
C LEU A 11 40.37 9.38 18.95
N PRO A 12 40.89 9.63 17.73
CA PRO A 12 40.36 8.97 16.53
C PRO A 12 40.55 7.46 16.55
N MET A 13 41.69 6.97 17.07
CA MET A 13 41.93 5.54 17.19
C MET A 13 40.98 4.91 18.22
N THR A 14 40.72 5.58 19.35
CA THR A 14 39.73 5.13 20.33
C THR A 14 38.34 5.03 19.71
N VAL A 15 37.90 6.04 18.93
CA VAL A 15 36.61 5.99 18.23
C VAL A 15 36.57 4.82 17.24
N LEU A 16 37.66 4.57 16.51
CA LEU A 16 37.77 3.43 15.60
C LEU A 16 37.71 2.09 16.36
N THR A 17 38.39 1.95 17.50
CA THR A 17 38.35 0.76 18.35
C THR A 17 36.94 0.49 18.86
N LEU A 18 36.22 1.51 19.33
CA LEU A 18 34.81 1.38 19.75
C LEU A 18 33.92 0.93 18.59
N PHE A 19 34.13 1.48 17.39
CA PHE A 19 33.43 1.05 16.18
C PHE A 19 33.75 -0.40 15.81
N MET A 20 35.02 -0.82 15.89
CA MET A 20 35.46 -2.20 15.65
C MET A 20 34.79 -3.18 16.62
N CYS A 21 34.64 -2.81 17.90
CA CYS A 21 33.95 -3.64 18.89
C CYS A 21 32.46 -3.83 18.56
N VAL A 22 31.79 -2.79 18.06
CA VAL A 22 30.36 -2.85 17.69
C VAL A 22 30.14 -3.61 16.38
N THR A 23 31.06 -3.48 15.43
CA THR A 23 30.94 -4.09 14.08
C THR A 23 31.58 -5.47 13.96
N GLY A 24 32.26 -5.96 15.00
CA GLY A 24 32.90 -7.28 15.01
C GLY A 24 34.30 -7.31 14.39
N GLY A 25 34.97 -6.16 14.25
CA GLY A 25 36.37 -6.07 13.81
C GLY A 25 37.38 -6.39 14.92
N LEU A 26 36.97 -6.23 16.19
CA LEU A 26 37.72 -6.61 17.39
C LEU A 26 36.74 -7.28 18.34
N ASP A 27 37.17 -8.33 19.04
CA ASP A 27 36.33 -8.94 20.07
C ASP A 27 36.13 -7.93 21.21
N TRP A 28 34.88 -7.62 21.53
CA TRP A 28 34.55 -6.69 22.60
C TRP A 28 35.07 -7.21 23.96
N TRP A 29 35.22 -8.53 24.11
CA TRP A 29 35.78 -9.13 25.32
C TRP A 29 37.22 -8.70 25.57
N ASP A 30 38.04 -8.58 24.52
CA ASP A 30 39.45 -8.18 24.64
C ASP A 30 39.59 -6.76 25.22
N VAL A 31 38.61 -5.90 24.94
CA VAL A 31 38.55 -4.53 25.48
C VAL A 31 37.92 -4.52 26.88
N GLU A 32 36.88 -5.32 27.13
CA GLU A 32 36.24 -5.43 28.44
C GLU A 32 37.22 -5.95 29.51
N ASP A 33 37.99 -6.99 29.22
CA ASP A 33 38.99 -7.56 30.13
C ASP A 33 40.00 -6.49 30.58
N LEU A 34 40.49 -5.69 29.64
CA LEU A 34 41.37 -4.56 29.92
C LEU A 34 40.70 -3.46 30.77
N MET A 35 39.42 -3.19 30.55
CA MET A 35 38.67 -2.20 31.34
C MET A 35 38.45 -2.70 32.77
N LEU A 36 38.21 -4.00 32.96
CA LEU A 36 38.08 -4.63 34.28
C LEU A 36 39.39 -4.61 35.06
N GLU A 37 40.54 -4.75 34.39
CA GLU A 37 41.86 -4.59 35.02
C GLU A 37 42.07 -3.17 35.57
N ILE A 38 41.55 -2.13 34.90
CA ILE A 38 41.60 -0.74 35.37
C ILE A 38 40.61 -0.53 36.53
N GLY A 39 39.42 -1.12 36.42
CA GLY A 39 38.46 -1.21 37.51
C GLY A 39 37.06 -1.61 37.05
N PRO A 40 36.27 -2.25 37.94
CA PRO A 40 34.97 -2.83 37.58
C PRO A 40 33.96 -1.81 37.05
N GLY A 41 34.07 -0.53 37.46
CA GLY A 41 33.21 0.54 36.95
C GLY A 41 33.42 0.85 35.47
N TYR A 42 34.66 0.71 34.96
CA TYR A 42 34.97 0.93 33.55
C TYR A 42 34.45 -0.19 32.67
N GLY A 43 34.57 -1.45 33.12
CA GLY A 43 33.95 -2.59 32.45
C GLY A 43 32.43 -2.45 32.36
N LEU A 44 31.76 -2.13 33.47
CA LEU A 44 30.32 -1.91 33.46
C LEU A 44 29.89 -0.80 32.47
N LEU A 45 30.64 0.30 32.40
CA LEU A 45 30.38 1.39 31.46
C LEU A 45 30.56 0.91 30.01
N PHE A 46 31.64 0.21 29.70
CA PHE A 46 31.92 -0.30 28.35
C PHE A 46 30.90 -1.35 27.91
N MET A 47 30.56 -2.30 28.78
CA MET A 47 29.49 -3.28 28.55
C MET A 47 28.15 -2.61 28.25
N SER A 48 27.80 -1.55 28.97
CA SER A 48 26.56 -0.79 28.73
C SER A 48 26.58 -0.09 27.36
N PHE A 49 27.73 0.47 26.96
CA PHE A 49 27.94 1.07 25.64
C PHE A 49 27.74 0.03 24.53
N VAL A 50 28.43 -1.12 24.60
CA VAL A 50 28.32 -2.18 23.59
C VAL A 50 26.88 -2.69 23.49
N SER A 51 26.23 -2.92 24.62
CA SER A 51 24.83 -3.37 24.67
C SER A 51 23.88 -2.36 24.04
N MET A 52 24.02 -1.06 24.37
CA MET A 52 23.22 -0.01 23.75
C MET A 52 23.49 0.09 22.25
N MET A 53 24.75 0.07 21.82
CA MET A 53 25.07 0.16 20.41
C MET A 53 24.50 -0.99 19.61
N ILE A 54 24.60 -2.24 20.09
CA ILE A 54 24.05 -3.39 19.38
C ILE A 54 22.51 -3.38 19.40
N LEU A 55 21.90 -3.21 20.57
CA LEU A 55 20.44 -3.29 20.71
C LEU A 55 19.74 -2.07 20.09
N VAL A 56 20.22 -0.86 20.37
CA VAL A 56 19.58 0.38 19.89
C VAL A 56 19.83 0.58 18.41
N LEU A 57 21.07 0.45 17.92
CA LEU A 57 21.35 0.67 16.49
C LEU A 57 20.59 -0.34 15.64
N LEU A 58 20.65 -1.63 15.99
CA LEU A 58 19.96 -2.67 15.23
C LEU A 58 18.45 -2.45 15.27
N ASN A 59 17.88 -2.18 16.45
CA ASN A 59 16.43 -1.98 16.57
C ASN A 59 15.94 -0.70 15.89
N ILE A 60 16.71 0.40 15.90
CA ILE A 60 16.35 1.63 15.17
C ILE A 60 16.39 1.38 13.68
N VAL A 61 17.48 0.80 13.16
CA VAL A 61 17.64 0.54 11.72
C VAL A 61 16.55 -0.41 11.23
N THR A 62 16.33 -1.53 11.93
CA THR A 62 15.23 -2.46 11.62
C THR A 62 13.88 -1.77 11.74
N GLY A 63 13.66 -0.94 12.76
CA GLY A 63 12.43 -0.18 12.93
C GLY A 63 12.11 0.74 11.76
N ILE A 64 13.11 1.47 11.24
CA ILE A 64 12.97 2.34 10.06
C ILE A 64 12.57 1.49 8.85
N PHE A 65 13.31 0.42 8.55
CA PHE A 65 13.00 -0.41 7.38
C PHE A 65 11.63 -1.08 7.44
N VAL A 66 11.22 -1.55 8.63
CA VAL A 66 9.89 -2.13 8.83
C VAL A 66 8.80 -1.07 8.67
N ASN A 67 9.00 0.14 9.21
CA ASN A 67 8.06 1.22 9.07
C ASN A 67 7.90 1.64 7.60
N ASP A 68 9.01 1.82 6.87
CA ASP A 68 9.00 2.17 5.45
C ASP A 68 8.29 1.10 4.60
N ALA A 69 8.54 -0.19 4.87
CA ALA A 69 7.87 -1.29 4.18
C ALA A 69 6.36 -1.34 4.47
N LEU A 70 5.95 -1.04 5.71
CA LEU A 70 4.53 -0.97 6.09
C LEU A 70 3.84 0.24 5.44
N GLU A 71 4.48 1.41 5.41
CA GLU A 71 3.96 2.62 4.80
C GLU A 71 3.77 2.44 3.29
N GLN A 72 4.76 1.86 2.60
CA GLN A 72 4.65 1.55 1.17
C GLN A 72 3.49 0.58 0.89
N SER A 73 3.32 -0.45 1.73
CA SER A 73 2.20 -1.39 1.60
C SER A 73 0.84 -0.74 1.85
N GLN A 74 0.76 0.26 2.72
CA GLN A 74 -0.47 1.04 2.95
C GLN A 74 -0.78 1.94 1.76
N LEU A 75 0.23 2.67 1.26
CA LEU A 75 0.09 3.55 0.10
C LEU A 75 -0.41 2.79 -1.13
N ASP A 76 0.11 1.59 -1.39
CA ASP A 76 -0.35 0.74 -2.49
C ASP A 76 -1.83 0.35 -2.35
N ARG A 77 -2.29 0.03 -1.14
CA ARG A 77 -3.71 -0.29 -0.88
C ARG A 77 -4.61 0.92 -1.08
N ASP A 78 -4.21 2.08 -0.56
CA ASP A 78 -5.00 3.31 -0.68
C ASP A 78 -5.08 3.77 -2.14
N LEU A 79 -3.98 3.66 -2.90
CA LEU A 79 -3.96 3.91 -4.34
C LEU A 79 -4.87 2.95 -5.10
N MET A 80 -4.83 1.65 -4.78
CA MET A 80 -5.74 0.68 -5.41
C MET A 80 -7.21 0.98 -5.11
N ALA A 81 -7.54 1.30 -3.85
CA ALA A 81 -8.90 1.68 -3.47
C ALA A 81 -9.37 2.93 -4.22
N LYS A 82 -8.50 3.95 -4.33
CA LYS A 82 -8.82 5.18 -5.07
C LYS A 82 -9.03 4.93 -6.56
N LEU A 83 -8.17 4.14 -7.19
CA LEU A 83 -8.31 3.77 -8.61
C LEU A 83 -9.61 3.00 -8.86
N GLU A 84 -10.03 2.14 -7.93
CA GLU A 84 -11.30 1.43 -8.05
C GLU A 84 -12.50 2.37 -7.87
N MET A 85 -12.44 3.35 -6.96
CA MET A 85 -13.47 4.39 -6.83
C MET A 85 -13.57 5.25 -8.10
N GLU A 86 -12.45 5.76 -8.61
CA GLU A 86 -12.42 6.57 -9.85
C GLU A 86 -12.95 5.76 -11.05
N ARG A 87 -12.64 4.46 -11.12
CA ARG A 87 -13.20 3.57 -12.15
C ARG A 87 -14.72 3.45 -12.01
N ARG A 88 -15.23 3.21 -10.80
CA ARG A 88 -16.69 3.09 -10.57
C ARG A 88 -17.42 4.38 -10.90
N GLU A 89 -16.88 5.53 -10.49
CA GLU A 89 -17.44 6.84 -10.85
C GLU A 89 -17.49 7.02 -12.37
N GLY A 90 -16.40 6.70 -13.08
CA GLY A 90 -16.37 6.76 -14.54
C GLY A 90 -17.33 5.78 -15.24
N ASP A 91 -17.55 4.59 -14.66
CA ASP A 91 -18.54 3.63 -15.16
C ASP A 91 -19.98 4.13 -14.92
N MET A 92 -20.28 4.77 -13.77
CA MET A 92 -21.59 5.40 -13.51
C MET A 92 -21.86 6.58 -14.46
N GLU A 93 -20.86 7.41 -14.75
CA GLU A 93 -20.99 8.51 -15.71
C GLU A 93 -21.35 8.00 -17.11
N ARG A 94 -20.71 6.90 -17.55
CA ARG A 94 -21.01 6.25 -18.84
C ARG A 94 -22.39 5.62 -18.86
N LEU A 95 -22.81 4.96 -17.79
CA LEU A 95 -24.18 4.42 -17.68
C LEU A 95 -25.22 5.54 -17.75
N THR A 96 -24.98 6.66 -17.07
CA THR A 96 -25.84 7.85 -17.13
C THR A 96 -25.92 8.40 -18.56
N GLU A 97 -24.80 8.45 -19.29
CA GLU A 97 -24.77 8.88 -20.69
C GLU A 97 -25.56 7.92 -21.60
N ILE A 98 -25.43 6.60 -21.38
CA ILE A 98 -26.20 5.59 -22.10
C ILE A 98 -27.69 5.77 -21.83
N PHE A 99 -28.09 5.94 -20.57
CA PHE A 99 -29.49 6.17 -20.20
C PHE A 99 -30.05 7.38 -20.95
N ALA A 100 -29.32 8.50 -20.93
CA ALA A 100 -29.74 9.73 -21.61
C ALA A 100 -29.88 9.57 -23.14
N ARG A 101 -29.12 8.65 -23.75
CA ARG A 101 -29.24 8.33 -25.18
C ARG A 101 -30.44 7.44 -25.49
N VAL A 102 -30.80 6.53 -24.59
CA VAL A 102 -31.97 5.64 -24.73
C VAL A 102 -33.27 6.39 -24.45
N ASP A 103 -33.30 7.20 -23.40
CA ASP A 103 -34.44 8.05 -23.04
C ASP A 103 -34.47 9.34 -23.89
N SER A 104 -34.68 9.18 -25.19
CA SER A 104 -34.79 10.31 -26.13
C SER A 104 -35.95 11.27 -25.82
N ALA A 105 -36.91 10.82 -25.01
CA ALA A 105 -38.08 11.61 -24.62
C ALA A 105 -37.88 12.37 -23.29
N HIS A 106 -36.76 12.15 -22.61
CA HIS A 106 -36.43 12.75 -21.30
C HIS A 106 -37.54 12.55 -20.26
N ILE A 107 -38.14 11.35 -20.26
CA ILE A 107 -39.22 10.97 -19.33
C ILE A 107 -38.62 10.50 -17.99
N GLY A 108 -37.33 10.18 -17.95
CA GLY A 108 -36.61 9.65 -16.79
C GLY A 108 -36.78 8.13 -16.61
N LYS A 109 -37.34 7.45 -17.61
CA LYS A 109 -37.67 6.01 -17.61
C LYS A 109 -37.40 5.42 -18.99
N ILE A 110 -36.82 4.23 -19.07
CA ILE A 110 -36.61 3.48 -20.31
C ILE A 110 -37.48 2.23 -20.35
N THR A 111 -38.13 1.96 -21.47
CA THR A 111 -38.92 0.73 -21.65
C THR A 111 -38.05 -0.38 -22.26
N LEU A 112 -38.48 -1.64 -22.07
CA LEU A 112 -37.80 -2.80 -22.65
C LEU A 112 -37.63 -2.67 -24.17
N GLU A 113 -38.64 -2.15 -24.87
CA GLU A 113 -38.59 -1.96 -26.33
C GLU A 113 -37.51 -0.94 -26.74
N GLN A 114 -37.42 0.19 -26.03
CA GLN A 114 -36.38 1.20 -26.28
C GLN A 114 -34.98 0.65 -26.02
N PHE A 115 -34.84 -0.15 -24.95
CA PHE A 115 -33.59 -0.78 -24.59
C PHE A 115 -33.13 -1.83 -25.62
N LEU A 116 -34.04 -2.68 -26.10
CA LEU A 116 -33.75 -3.67 -27.16
C LEU A 116 -33.34 -3.01 -28.47
N VAL A 117 -34.04 -1.94 -28.88
CA VAL A 117 -33.69 -1.18 -30.09
C VAL A 117 -32.31 -0.54 -29.97
N TYR A 118 -31.93 -0.05 -28.78
CA TYR A 118 -30.61 0.50 -28.57
C TYR A 118 -29.50 -0.56 -28.60
N LEU A 119 -29.76 -1.75 -28.05
CA LEU A 119 -28.80 -2.86 -28.03
C LEU A 119 -28.59 -3.56 -29.39
N ASP A 120 -29.48 -3.32 -30.36
CA ASP A 120 -29.27 -3.69 -31.76
C ASP A 120 -28.17 -2.84 -32.43
N ILE A 121 -27.80 -1.70 -31.84
CA ILE A 121 -26.70 -0.86 -32.31
C ILE A 121 -25.35 -1.51 -31.90
N PRO A 122 -24.47 -1.87 -32.84
CA PRO A 122 -23.19 -2.52 -32.54
C PRO A 122 -22.31 -1.70 -31.58
N GLU A 123 -22.31 -0.38 -31.72
CA GLU A 123 -21.58 0.54 -30.85
C GLU A 123 -22.10 0.52 -29.40
N ALA A 124 -23.42 0.38 -29.21
CA ALA A 124 -24.03 0.28 -27.88
C ALA A 124 -23.60 -1.00 -27.17
N ARG A 125 -23.66 -2.15 -27.87
CA ARG A 125 -23.20 -3.44 -27.32
C ARG A 125 -21.72 -3.43 -26.96
N ALA A 126 -20.90 -2.75 -27.77
CA ALA A 126 -19.48 -2.56 -27.48
C ALA A 126 -19.25 -1.72 -26.20
N LEU A 127 -20.04 -0.67 -25.99
CA LEU A 127 -19.99 0.17 -24.78
C LEU A 127 -20.25 -0.65 -23.51
N PHE A 128 -21.30 -1.48 -23.49
CA PHE A 128 -21.56 -2.38 -22.36
C PHE A 128 -20.44 -3.40 -22.14
N SER A 129 -19.89 -3.96 -23.22
CA SER A 129 -18.76 -4.90 -23.13
C SER A 129 -17.49 -4.25 -22.54
N VAL A 130 -17.21 -2.98 -22.87
CA VAL A 130 -16.08 -2.22 -22.29
C VAL A 130 -16.26 -2.00 -20.78
N MET A 131 -17.50 -1.88 -20.30
CA MET A 131 -17.83 -1.82 -18.86
C MET A 131 -17.81 -3.21 -18.19
N GLY A 132 -17.51 -4.27 -18.94
CA GLY A 132 -17.50 -5.64 -18.45
C GLY A 132 -18.89 -6.28 -18.34
N LEU A 133 -19.91 -5.68 -18.96
CA LEU A 133 -21.29 -6.18 -18.99
C LEU A 133 -21.51 -6.96 -20.28
N ASP A 134 -21.59 -8.28 -20.18
CA ASP A 134 -21.96 -9.15 -21.31
C ASP A 134 -23.48 -9.29 -21.41
N ILE A 135 -24.08 -8.51 -22.30
CA ILE A 135 -25.51 -8.53 -22.56
C ILE A 135 -25.82 -9.55 -23.68
N SER A 136 -25.62 -10.81 -23.34
CA SER A 136 -26.01 -11.96 -24.17
C SER A 136 -27.53 -12.12 -24.22
N ASP A 137 -28.21 -11.87 -23.10
CA ASP A 137 -29.67 -11.87 -22.97
C ASP A 137 -30.14 -10.51 -22.43
N ALA A 138 -30.56 -9.65 -23.35
CA ALA A 138 -31.01 -8.30 -23.04
C ALA A 138 -32.30 -8.26 -22.21
N ILE A 139 -33.17 -9.27 -22.36
CA ILE A 139 -34.44 -9.33 -21.64
C ILE A 139 -34.17 -9.67 -20.19
N SER A 140 -33.42 -10.74 -19.93
CA SER A 140 -33.03 -11.12 -18.56
C SER A 140 -32.24 -10.02 -17.84
N PHE A 141 -31.37 -9.30 -18.57
CA PHE A 141 -30.64 -8.16 -18.01
C PHE A 141 -31.59 -7.02 -17.63
N PHE A 142 -32.53 -6.64 -18.49
CA PHE A 142 -33.51 -5.59 -18.21
C PHE A 142 -34.42 -5.95 -17.02
N GLU A 143 -34.90 -7.19 -16.96
CA GLU A 143 -35.69 -7.69 -15.82
C GLU A 143 -34.90 -7.70 -14.51
N SER A 144 -33.57 -7.81 -14.57
CA SER A 144 -32.72 -7.71 -13.37
C SER A 144 -32.53 -6.29 -12.86
N LEU A 145 -32.75 -5.29 -13.71
CA LEU A 145 -32.71 -3.86 -13.36
C LEU A 145 -34.08 -3.35 -12.87
N ASP A 146 -35.18 -3.89 -13.41
CA ASP A 146 -36.56 -3.57 -12.99
C ASP A 146 -36.88 -4.19 -11.62
N VAL A 147 -36.38 -3.57 -10.55
CA VAL A 147 -36.55 -4.06 -9.17
C VAL A 147 -38.00 -3.86 -8.69
N ASP A 148 -38.67 -2.81 -9.15
CA ASP A 148 -40.04 -2.47 -8.73
C ASP A 148 -41.13 -3.18 -9.56
N GLY A 149 -40.76 -3.82 -10.67
CA GLY A 149 -41.66 -4.58 -11.55
C GLY A 149 -42.59 -3.70 -12.38
N SER A 150 -42.23 -2.43 -12.58
CA SER A 150 -43.04 -1.45 -13.31
C SER A 150 -43.02 -1.67 -14.83
N LYS A 151 -42.08 -2.51 -15.33
CA LYS A 151 -41.77 -2.76 -16.75
C LYS A 151 -41.10 -1.59 -17.45
N ASP A 152 -40.58 -0.65 -16.68
CA ASP A 152 -39.77 0.47 -17.12
C ASP A 152 -38.68 0.76 -16.10
N VAL A 153 -37.44 0.93 -16.54
CA VAL A 153 -36.29 1.13 -15.64
C VAL A 153 -36.05 2.62 -15.48
N ALA A 154 -36.05 3.10 -14.22
CA ALA A 154 -35.71 4.48 -13.90
C ALA A 154 -34.19 4.71 -13.91
N VAL A 155 -33.74 5.98 -13.96
CA VAL A 155 -32.30 6.32 -13.90
C VAL A 155 -31.67 5.73 -12.64
N GLU A 156 -32.37 5.81 -11.51
CA GLU A 156 -31.91 5.32 -10.22
C GLU A 156 -31.80 3.79 -10.13
N GLU A 157 -32.50 3.07 -11.02
CA GLU A 157 -32.40 1.61 -11.13
C GLU A 157 -31.32 1.17 -12.13
N PHE A 158 -30.87 2.10 -12.99
CA PHE A 158 -29.89 1.85 -14.03
C PHE A 158 -28.43 2.14 -13.61
N VAL A 159 -28.21 3.01 -12.61
CA VAL A 159 -26.89 3.50 -12.16
C VAL A 159 -26.52 2.99 -10.77
#